data_AF-A0A969MNU5-F1
#
_entry.id   AF-A0A969MNU5-F1
#
_cell.length_a   1.000
_cell.length_b   1.000
_cell.length_c   1.000
_cell.angle_alpha   90.00
_cell.angle_beta   90.00
_cell.angle_gamma   90.00
#
_symmetry.space_group_name_H-M   'P 1'
#
loop_
_entity.id
_entity.type
_entity.pdbx_description
1 polymer ?
#
loop_
_entity_poly.entity_id
_entity_poly.type
_entity_poly.pdbx_seq_one_letter_code
_entity_poly.pdbx_strand_id
1 'polypeptide(L)'
;MEVLPIIKGRLGLESINLSHKFREPFFYIEHSQIFISSGCINFTTSGYDNLQPGTYQFPQQHISILLIGPGTSITHDVMRILNNQGTYILAVAEDLTKCYSQPIEPSDFSEIARRQTKYWSNEKSRMRIARLMFEKRFNEKVNDQNIETLRGKEGYRIRAAYSVLGKKYGVNWRVRKFDRKTQIKPIP
;
A
#
# COMPACT_ATOMS: atom_id res chain seq x y z
N MET A 1 9.81 31.25 -5.39
CA MET A 1 10.25 29.86 -5.11
C MET A 1 11.62 29.99 -4.46
N GLU A 2 11.65 30.21 -3.16
CA GLU A 2 12.92 30.33 -2.42
C GLU A 2 13.52 28.93 -2.27
N VAL A 3 14.65 28.70 -2.94
CA VAL A 3 15.45 27.50 -2.76
C VAL A 3 16.14 27.65 -1.41
N LEU A 4 15.74 26.83 -0.43
CA LEU A 4 16.42 26.77 0.86
C LEU A 4 17.93 26.56 0.64
N PRO A 5 18.80 27.25 1.39
CA PRO A 5 20.24 27.14 1.17
C PRO A 5 20.70 25.69 1.39
N ILE A 6 21.29 25.12 0.35
CA ILE A 6 21.92 23.80 0.39
C ILE A 6 23.02 23.85 1.46
N ILE A 7 22.82 23.12 2.55
CA ILE A 7 23.84 22.99 3.60
C ILE A 7 25.06 22.32 2.98
N LYS A 8 26.18 23.04 2.92
CA LYS A 8 27.43 22.61 2.30
C LYS A 8 27.87 21.26 2.90
N GLY A 9 27.91 20.21 2.08
CA GLY A 9 28.27 18.84 2.48
C GLY A 9 27.16 17.79 2.32
N ARG A 10 25.92 18.18 1.98
CA ARG A 10 24.86 17.26 1.54
C ARG A 10 24.72 17.31 0.02
N LEU A 11 24.63 16.16 -0.64
CA LEU A 11 24.54 16.01 -2.10
C LEU A 11 23.21 16.53 -2.71
N GLY A 12 22.31 17.13 -1.93
CA GLY A 12 21.01 17.60 -2.43
C GLY A 12 20.02 16.47 -2.76
N LEU A 13 20.38 15.20 -2.48
CA LEU A 13 19.55 14.01 -2.75
C LEU A 13 18.24 13.99 -1.94
N GLU A 14 18.12 14.84 -0.91
CA GLU A 14 16.90 15.08 -0.15
C GLU A 14 15.79 15.76 -0.96
N SER A 15 16.16 16.44 -2.05
CA SER A 15 15.24 17.16 -2.95
C SER A 15 14.83 16.35 -4.18
N ILE A 16 15.47 15.20 -4.41
CA ILE A 16 15.15 14.33 -5.54
C ILE A 16 13.87 13.57 -5.21
N ASN A 17 12.77 14.02 -5.81
CA ASN A 17 11.49 13.36 -5.72
C ASN A 17 11.27 12.50 -6.98
N LEU A 18 11.66 11.22 -6.91
CA LEU A 18 11.40 10.27 -7.99
C LEU A 18 9.89 10.04 -8.11
N SER A 19 9.36 10.02 -9.33
CA SER A 19 7.95 9.62 -9.52
C SER A 19 7.75 8.20 -8.98
N HIS A 20 6.60 7.95 -8.33
CA HIS A 20 6.23 6.62 -7.83
C HIS A 20 6.30 5.51 -8.89
N LYS A 21 6.18 5.85 -10.18
CA LYS A 21 6.33 4.90 -11.30
C LYS A 21 7.73 4.27 -11.38
N PHE A 22 8.76 4.94 -10.86
CA PHE A 22 10.15 4.49 -10.90
C PHE A 22 10.65 3.97 -9.55
N ARG A 23 9.75 3.87 -8.56
CA ARG A 23 10.07 3.35 -7.23
C ARG A 23 9.60 1.90 -7.13
N GLU A 24 10.29 1.13 -6.31
CA GLU A 24 9.77 -0.12 -5.78
C GLU A 24 8.44 0.14 -5.06
N PRO A 25 7.44 -0.75 -5.24
CA PRO A 25 6.08 -0.48 -4.80
C PRO A 25 5.96 -0.42 -3.28
N PHE A 26 6.65 -1.32 -2.58
CA PHE A 26 6.68 -1.34 -1.13
C PHE A 26 7.94 -2.04 -0.61
N PHE A 27 8.29 -1.75 0.64
CA PHE A 27 9.29 -2.49 1.41
C PHE A 27 8.66 -2.88 2.74
N TYR A 28 8.74 -4.16 3.11
CA TYR A 28 8.15 -4.71 4.33
C TYR A 28 9.22 -4.98 5.38
N ILE A 29 8.99 -4.50 6.61
CA ILE A 29 9.88 -4.70 7.76
C ILE A 29 9.05 -5.01 9.00
N GLU A 30 9.42 -6.07 9.71
CA GLU A 30 8.92 -6.40 11.04
C GLU A 30 10.06 -6.54 12.06
N HIS A 31 9.73 -6.64 13.34
CA HIS A 31 10.70 -6.92 14.42
C HIS A 31 11.97 -6.04 14.37
N SER A 32 11.80 -4.75 14.10
CA SER A 32 12.92 -3.84 13.81
C SER A 32 12.76 -2.48 14.46
N GLN A 33 13.89 -1.85 14.82
CA GLN A 33 13.93 -0.46 15.23
C GLN A 33 14.43 0.38 14.06
N ILE A 34 13.58 1.29 13.55
CA ILE A 34 13.87 2.14 12.39
C ILE A 34 14.23 3.54 12.88
N PHE A 35 15.39 4.04 12.46
CA PHE A 35 15.94 5.32 12.87
C PHE A 35 16.74 5.99 11.75
N ILE A 36 17.08 7.27 11.96
CA ILE A 36 17.94 8.01 11.04
C ILE A 36 19.37 8.02 11.58
N SER A 37 20.33 7.67 10.74
CA SER A 37 21.77 7.85 11.01
C SER A 37 22.43 8.45 9.77
N SER A 38 23.21 9.51 9.96
CA SER A 38 23.90 10.24 8.88
C SER A 38 22.99 10.65 7.71
N GLY A 39 21.73 11.00 8.00
CA GLY A 39 20.73 11.41 6.98
C GLY A 39 20.12 10.25 6.18
N CYS A 40 20.43 9.01 6.52
CA CYS A 40 19.91 7.81 5.89
C CYS A 40 19.01 7.03 6.85
N ILE A 41 17.98 6.37 6.32
CA ILE A 41 17.15 5.45 7.09
C ILE A 41 17.93 4.16 7.32
N ASN A 42 18.05 3.82 8.60
CA ASN A 42 18.64 2.58 9.08
C ASN A 42 17.58 1.81 9.85
N PHE A 43 17.71 0.50 9.87
CA PHE A 43 16.92 -0.34 10.75
C PHE A 43 17.79 -1.42 11.36
N THR A 44 17.60 -1.63 12.66
CA THR A 44 18.24 -2.72 13.40
C THR A 44 17.20 -3.78 13.67
N THR A 45 17.51 -5.03 13.33
CA THR A 45 16.62 -6.17 13.52
C THR A 45 17.32 -7.28 14.30
N SER A 46 16.55 -8.03 15.08
CA SER A 46 17.00 -9.31 15.66
C SER A 46 17.06 -10.46 14.65
N GLY A 47 16.70 -10.20 13.39
CA GLY A 47 16.57 -11.20 12.34
C GLY A 47 15.17 -11.82 12.32
N TYR A 48 14.68 -12.11 11.12
CA TYR A 48 13.41 -12.80 10.85
C TYR A 48 13.47 -13.38 9.42
N ASP A 49 12.78 -14.49 9.19
CA ASP A 49 12.81 -15.25 7.94
C ASP A 49 14.25 -15.53 7.45
N ASN A 50 14.64 -14.88 6.35
CA ASN A 50 15.94 -15.02 5.71
C ASN A 50 16.88 -13.83 5.99
N LEU A 51 16.45 -12.87 6.83
CA LEU A 51 17.24 -11.71 7.20
C LEU A 51 18.00 -11.98 8.49
N GLN A 52 19.32 -11.86 8.41
CA GLN A 52 20.20 -12.04 9.56
C GLN A 52 20.02 -10.90 10.58
N PRO A 53 20.34 -11.13 11.86
CA PRO A 53 20.41 -10.06 12.84
C PRO A 53 21.47 -9.03 12.42
N GLY A 54 21.13 -7.75 12.54
CA GLY A 54 22.06 -6.69 12.17
C GLY A 54 21.41 -5.35 11.95
N THR A 55 22.25 -4.37 11.60
CA THR A 55 21.81 -3.04 11.19
C THR A 55 21.99 -2.91 9.69
N TYR A 56 20.90 -2.55 9.02
CA TYR A 56 20.84 -2.40 7.58
C TYR A 56 20.41 -0.99 7.23
N GLN A 57 20.85 -0.55 6.05
CA GLN A 57 20.43 0.71 5.45
C GLN A 57 19.67 0.39 4.17
N PHE A 58 18.59 1.13 3.90
CA PHE A 58 17.88 1.00 2.62
C PHE A 58 17.69 2.37 1.95
N PRO A 59 17.65 2.41 0.60
CA PRO A 59 17.53 3.66 -0.14
C PRO A 59 16.09 4.18 -0.11
N GLN A 60 15.82 5.11 0.79
CA GLN A 60 14.45 5.57 1.06
C GLN A 60 13.76 6.30 -0.12
N GLN A 61 14.53 6.88 -1.05
CA GLN A 61 13.99 7.49 -2.28
C GLN A 61 13.45 6.48 -3.30
N HIS A 62 13.84 5.21 -3.19
CA HIS A 62 13.51 4.17 -4.17
C HIS A 62 12.24 3.41 -3.82
N ILE A 63 11.58 3.71 -2.70
CA ILE A 63 10.36 3.00 -2.29
C ILE A 63 9.16 3.95 -2.26
N SER A 64 8.00 3.46 -2.65
CA SER A 64 6.74 4.22 -2.54
C SER A 64 6.11 4.08 -1.15
N ILE A 65 6.21 2.90 -0.56
CA ILE A 65 5.55 2.56 0.69
C ILE A 65 6.49 1.77 1.60
N LEU A 66 6.61 2.18 2.86
CA LEU A 66 7.19 1.39 3.94
C LEU A 66 6.05 0.70 4.72
N LEU A 67 5.97 -0.62 4.61
CA LEU A 67 5.06 -1.46 5.38
C LEU A 67 5.75 -1.88 6.68
N ILE A 68 5.24 -1.43 7.82
CA ILE A 68 5.75 -1.82 9.13
C ILE A 68 4.85 -2.90 9.74
N GLY A 69 5.43 -4.09 9.92
CA GLY A 69 4.80 -5.22 10.59
C GLY A 69 4.91 -5.14 12.12
N PRO A 70 4.40 -6.16 12.82
CA PRO A 70 4.47 -6.26 14.28
C PRO A 70 5.91 -6.22 14.82
N GLY A 71 6.07 -5.72 16.04
CA GLY A 71 7.39 -5.62 16.67
C GLY A 71 8.30 -4.54 16.09
N THR A 72 7.80 -3.70 15.18
CA THR A 72 8.56 -2.58 14.63
C THR A 72 8.34 -1.30 15.42
N SER A 73 9.42 -0.60 15.76
CA SER A 73 9.40 0.76 16.29
C SER A 73 10.07 1.73 15.33
N ILE A 74 9.61 2.98 15.34
CA ILE A 74 10.06 4.02 14.41
C ILE A 74 10.31 5.32 15.16
N THR A 75 11.41 6.01 14.87
CA THR A 75 11.65 7.34 15.42
C THR A 75 10.91 8.42 14.63
N HIS A 76 10.59 9.53 15.29
CA HIS A 76 9.90 10.66 14.67
C HIS A 76 10.63 11.21 13.43
N ASP A 77 11.96 11.23 13.45
CA ASP A 77 12.75 11.72 12.31
C ASP A 77 12.55 10.88 11.04
N VAL A 78 12.29 9.58 11.17
CA VAL A 78 11.98 8.72 10.02
C VAL A 78 10.66 9.16 9.39
N MET A 79 9.64 9.46 10.19
CA MET A 79 8.35 9.96 9.69
C MET A 79 8.53 11.27 8.93
N ARG A 80 9.32 12.21 9.49
CA ARG A 80 9.62 13.49 8.85
C ARG A 80 10.33 13.33 7.51
N ILE A 81 11.35 12.47 7.43
CA ILE A 81 12.10 12.25 6.18
C ILE A 81 11.25 11.55 5.13
N LEU A 82 10.52 10.50 5.49
CA LEU A 82 9.68 9.76 4.54
C LEU A 82 8.55 10.64 3.98
N ASN A 83 7.91 11.47 4.82
CA ASN A 83 6.90 12.41 4.37
C ASN A 83 7.46 13.42 3.35
N ASN A 84 8.64 14.00 3.62
CA ASN A 84 9.28 14.94 2.71
C ASN A 84 9.63 14.32 1.35
N GLN A 85 9.91 13.02 1.31
CA GLN A 85 10.20 12.28 0.09
C GLN A 85 8.95 11.70 -0.59
N GLY A 86 7.76 11.95 -0.05
CA GLY A 86 6.51 11.39 -0.54
C GLY A 86 6.43 9.87 -0.41
N THR A 87 7.14 9.27 0.55
CA THR A 87 7.07 7.84 0.85
C THR A 87 6.07 7.60 1.97
N TYR A 88 5.09 6.73 1.71
CA TYR A 88 4.04 6.43 2.68
C TYR A 88 4.51 5.44 3.74
N ILE A 89 3.97 5.55 4.96
CA ILE A 89 4.18 4.58 6.04
C ILE A 89 2.84 3.92 6.37
N LEU A 90 2.81 2.60 6.34
CA LEU A 90 1.62 1.78 6.52
C LEU A 90 1.90 0.70 7.57
N ALA A 91 1.28 0.83 8.74
CA ALA A 91 1.34 -0.18 9.78
C ALA A 91 0.38 -1.32 9.45
N VAL A 92 0.88 -2.54 9.39
CA VAL A 92 0.14 -3.71 8.89
C VAL A 92 0.28 -4.91 9.82
N ALA A 93 -0.63 -5.88 9.67
CA ALA A 93 -0.47 -7.19 10.30
C ALA A 93 0.59 -8.04 9.58
N GLU A 94 1.06 -9.10 10.26
CA GLU A 94 2.03 -10.09 9.77
C GLU A 94 1.64 -10.70 8.41
N ASP A 95 0.35 -10.92 8.17
CA ASP A 95 -0.19 -11.47 6.93
C ASP A 95 -0.63 -10.40 5.91
N LEU A 96 -0.31 -9.13 6.17
CA LEU A 96 -0.74 -7.96 5.38
C LEU A 96 -2.27 -7.84 5.23
N THR A 97 -3.06 -8.53 6.06
CA THR A 97 -4.52 -8.51 5.95
C THR A 97 -5.15 -7.29 6.61
N LYS A 98 -4.44 -6.67 7.55
CA LYS A 98 -4.87 -5.48 8.27
C LYS A 98 -3.95 -4.32 7.99
N CYS A 99 -4.55 -3.15 7.98
CA CYS A 99 -3.86 -1.88 7.96
C CYS A 99 -4.35 -1.06 9.17
N TYR A 100 -3.43 -0.57 9.99
CA TYR A 100 -3.69 0.17 11.22
C TYR A 100 -3.45 1.66 11.10
N SER A 101 -2.76 2.11 10.04
CA SER A 101 -2.49 3.53 9.81
C SER A 101 -3.10 4.01 8.51
N GLN A 102 -3.39 5.32 8.48
CA GLN A 102 -3.66 6.02 7.24
C GLN A 102 -2.33 6.46 6.62
N PRO A 103 -2.12 6.28 5.30
CA PRO A 103 -0.95 6.82 4.64
C PRO A 103 -0.94 8.34 4.80
N ILE A 104 0.20 8.88 5.23
CA ILE A 104 0.41 10.33 5.32
C ILE A 104 0.46 10.85 3.88
N GLU A 105 -0.53 11.66 3.50
CA GLU A 105 -0.65 12.14 2.13
C GLU A 105 0.29 13.34 1.92
N PRO A 106 1.31 13.23 1.03
CA PRO A 106 2.28 14.30 0.80
C PRO A 106 1.72 15.43 -0.06
N SER A 107 0.44 15.37 -0.44
CA SER A 107 -0.20 16.30 -1.34
C SER A 107 -0.95 17.38 -0.56
N ASP A 108 -0.56 18.63 -0.74
CA ASP A 108 -1.30 19.80 -0.23
C ASP A 108 -2.61 20.08 -0.99
N PHE A 109 -2.92 19.29 -2.02
CA PHE A 109 -4.03 19.55 -2.94
C PHE A 109 -5.18 18.55 -2.77
N SER A 110 -6.35 19.06 -2.39
CA SER A 110 -7.57 18.25 -2.26
C SER A 110 -8.33 18.02 -3.57
N GLU A 111 -7.76 18.37 -4.73
CA GLU A 111 -8.48 18.31 -6.02
C GLU A 111 -8.96 16.89 -6.37
N ILE A 112 -8.08 15.89 -6.21
CA ILE A 112 -8.40 14.49 -6.50
C ILE A 112 -9.52 14.00 -5.58
N ALA A 113 -9.41 14.27 -4.28
CA ALA A 113 -10.44 13.92 -3.30
C ALA A 113 -11.78 14.59 -3.62
N ARG A 114 -11.78 15.90 -3.95
CA ARG A 114 -12.99 16.63 -4.37
C ARG A 114 -13.61 16.05 -5.63
N ARG A 115 -12.80 15.69 -6.64
CA ARG A 115 -13.26 15.03 -7.87
C ARG A 115 -13.88 13.67 -7.58
N GLN A 116 -13.26 12.87 -6.71
CA GLN A 116 -13.81 11.59 -6.26
C GLN A 116 -15.18 11.78 -5.60
N THR A 117 -15.30 12.73 -4.66
CA THR A 117 -16.57 13.05 -3.99
C THR A 117 -17.64 13.49 -4.98
N LYS A 118 -17.29 14.32 -5.97
CA LYS A 118 -18.22 14.76 -7.02
C LYS A 118 -18.79 13.62 -7.85
N TYR A 119 -17.96 12.64 -8.22
CA TYR A 119 -18.44 11.46 -8.96
C TYR A 119 -19.21 10.47 -8.10
N TRP A 120 -18.85 10.35 -6.82
CA TRP A 120 -19.49 9.44 -5.88
C TRP A 120 -20.88 9.91 -5.44
N SER A 121 -21.06 11.22 -5.23
CA SER A 121 -22.33 11.80 -4.74
C SER A 121 -23.44 11.81 -5.78
N ASN A 122 -23.12 11.80 -7.08
CA ASN A 122 -24.10 11.78 -8.17
C ASN A 122 -24.36 10.33 -8.64
N GLU A 123 -25.60 9.87 -8.54
CA GLU A 123 -25.97 8.49 -8.86
C GLU A 123 -25.65 8.07 -10.31
N LYS A 124 -25.96 8.92 -11.30
CA LYS A 124 -25.64 8.66 -12.71
C LYS A 124 -24.14 8.49 -12.93
N SER A 125 -23.34 9.36 -12.30
CA SER A 125 -21.88 9.30 -12.35
C SER A 125 -21.34 8.06 -11.64
N ARG A 126 -21.85 7.75 -10.45
CA ARG A 126 -21.48 6.56 -9.67
C ARG A 126 -21.71 5.28 -10.47
N MET A 127 -22.87 5.15 -11.11
CA MET A 127 -23.20 4.01 -11.96
C MET A 127 -22.30 3.92 -13.21
N ARG A 128 -21.97 5.07 -13.82
CA ARG A 128 -21.01 5.14 -14.93
C ARG A 128 -19.60 4.71 -14.52
N ILE A 129 -19.11 5.16 -13.36
CA ILE A 129 -17.80 4.76 -12.83
C ILE A 129 -17.79 3.28 -12.48
N ALA A 130 -18.85 2.74 -11.88
CA ALA A 130 -18.97 1.31 -11.58
C ALA A 130 -18.87 0.45 -12.84
N ARG A 131 -19.52 0.87 -13.94
CA ARG A 131 -19.36 0.21 -15.25
C ARG A 131 -17.92 0.29 -15.74
N LEU A 132 -17.30 1.47 -15.76
CA LEU A 132 -15.89 1.60 -16.17
C LEU A 132 -14.92 0.76 -15.33
N MET A 133 -15.16 0.61 -14.02
CA MET A 133 -14.37 -0.27 -13.16
C MET A 133 -14.55 -1.74 -13.55
N PHE A 134 -15.79 -2.17 -13.85
CA PHE A 134 -16.07 -3.51 -14.34
C PHE A 134 -15.41 -3.78 -15.69
N GLU A 135 -15.54 -2.84 -16.64
CA GLU A 135 -14.90 -2.90 -17.96
C GLU A 135 -13.37 -2.99 -17.83
N LYS A 136 -12.77 -2.17 -16.97
CA LYS A 136 -11.32 -2.20 -16.71
C LYS A 136 -10.87 -3.53 -16.11
N ARG A 137 -11.68 -4.15 -15.25
CA ARG A 137 -11.36 -5.43 -14.59
C ARG A 137 -11.49 -6.63 -15.53
N PHE A 138 -12.51 -6.66 -16.37
CA PHE A 138 -12.88 -7.84 -17.17
C PHE A 138 -12.73 -7.66 -18.68
N ASN A 139 -12.31 -6.47 -19.13
CA ASN A 139 -12.20 -6.09 -20.55
C ASN A 139 -13.51 -6.31 -21.35
N GLU A 140 -14.66 -6.10 -20.70
CA GLU A 140 -15.99 -6.36 -21.25
C GLU A 140 -16.94 -5.20 -20.96
N LYS A 141 -17.60 -4.70 -22.01
CA LYS A 141 -18.59 -3.63 -21.90
C LYS A 141 -19.90 -4.11 -21.29
N VAL A 142 -20.43 -3.31 -20.37
CA VAL A 142 -21.68 -3.62 -19.65
C VAL A 142 -22.62 -2.42 -19.67
N ASN A 143 -23.90 -2.67 -19.95
CA ASN A 143 -24.96 -1.65 -20.03
C ASN A 143 -25.94 -1.69 -18.85
N ASP A 144 -25.59 -2.43 -17.79
CA ASP A 144 -26.44 -2.54 -16.61
C ASP A 144 -26.67 -1.17 -15.96
N GLN A 145 -27.90 -0.94 -15.49
CA GLN A 145 -28.29 0.30 -14.80
C GLN A 145 -28.29 0.16 -13.28
N ASN A 146 -28.19 -1.07 -12.76
CA ASN A 146 -28.18 -1.37 -11.33
C ASN A 146 -26.79 -1.89 -10.91
N ILE A 147 -26.24 -1.30 -9.85
CA ILE A 147 -24.96 -1.69 -9.24
C ILE A 147 -25.01 -3.11 -8.64
N GLU A 148 -26.16 -3.56 -8.17
CA GLU A 148 -26.34 -4.91 -7.61
C GLU A 148 -26.19 -5.97 -8.70
N THR A 149 -26.73 -5.71 -9.89
CA THR A 149 -26.55 -6.59 -11.05
C THR A 149 -25.07 -6.72 -11.43
N LEU A 150 -24.33 -5.60 -11.44
CA LEU A 150 -22.88 -5.62 -11.68
C LEU A 150 -22.14 -6.44 -10.62
N ARG A 151 -22.46 -6.24 -9.34
CA ARG A 151 -21.87 -7.01 -8.23
C ARG A 151 -22.15 -8.51 -8.36
N GLY A 152 -23.36 -8.90 -8.78
CA GLY A 152 -23.72 -10.29 -9.04
C GLY A 152 -22.90 -10.91 -10.17
N LYS A 153 -22.77 -10.20 -11.30
CA LYS A 153 -21.94 -10.62 -12.45
C LYS A 153 -20.48 -10.76 -12.05
N GLU A 154 -19.94 -9.80 -11.31
CA GLU A 154 -18.57 -9.83 -10.79
C GLU A 154 -18.35 -11.03 -9.86
N GLY A 155 -19.26 -11.26 -8.91
CA GLY A 155 -19.20 -12.39 -7.99
C GLY A 155 -19.19 -13.73 -8.72
N TYR A 156 -20.03 -13.90 -9.74
CA TYR A 156 -20.04 -15.09 -10.59
C TYR A 156 -18.70 -15.30 -11.29
N ARG A 157 -18.13 -14.24 -11.91
CA ARG A 157 -16.83 -14.31 -12.60
C ARG A 157 -15.70 -14.70 -11.67
N ILE A 158 -15.65 -14.11 -10.48
CA ILE A 158 -14.60 -14.42 -9.51
C ILE A 158 -14.70 -15.86 -9.02
N ARG A 159 -15.91 -16.37 -8.77
CA ARG A 159 -16.10 -17.79 -8.41
C ARG A 159 -15.66 -18.72 -9.54
N ALA A 160 -16.01 -18.39 -10.79
CA ALA A 160 -15.58 -19.16 -11.95
C ALA A 160 -14.04 -19.17 -12.09
N ALA A 161 -13.40 -18.01 -11.95
CA ALA A 161 -11.94 -17.87 -11.98
C ALA A 161 -11.26 -18.71 -10.88
N TYR A 162 -11.76 -18.66 -9.65
CA TYR A 162 -11.24 -19.51 -8.57
C TYR A 162 -11.40 -21.01 -8.85
N SER A 163 -12.53 -21.43 -9.41
CA SER A 163 -12.75 -22.83 -9.79
C SER A 163 -11.76 -23.30 -10.85
N VAL A 164 -11.50 -22.48 -11.86
CA VAL A 164 -10.49 -22.75 -12.90
C VAL A 164 -9.09 -22.84 -12.31
N LEU A 165 -8.71 -21.88 -11.45
CA LEU A 165 -7.40 -21.89 -10.79
C LEU A 165 -7.26 -23.07 -9.83
N GLY A 166 -8.31 -23.41 -9.08
CA GLY A 166 -8.33 -24.58 -8.20
C GLY A 166 -8.06 -25.87 -8.97
N LYS A 167 -8.75 -26.09 -10.08
CA LYS A 167 -8.48 -27.23 -10.98
C LYS A 167 -7.05 -27.22 -11.52
N LYS A 168 -6.56 -26.05 -11.97
CA LYS A 168 -5.21 -25.89 -12.54
C LYS A 168 -4.11 -26.25 -11.55
N TYR A 169 -4.24 -25.84 -10.29
CA TYR A 169 -3.23 -26.04 -9.25
C TYR A 169 -3.53 -27.24 -8.33
N GLY A 170 -4.53 -28.07 -8.66
CA GLY A 170 -4.91 -29.23 -7.84
C GLY A 170 -5.48 -28.87 -6.47
N VAL A 171 -5.90 -27.63 -6.26
CA VAL A 171 -6.51 -27.16 -5.01
C VAL A 171 -8.02 -27.40 -5.07
N ASN A 172 -8.54 -28.19 -4.13
CA ASN A 172 -9.99 -28.41 -3.98
C ASN A 172 -10.67 -27.14 -3.45
N TRP A 173 -10.90 -26.18 -4.36
CA TRP A 173 -11.54 -24.91 -4.05
C TRP A 173 -13.06 -25.06 -4.13
N ARG A 174 -13.75 -24.79 -3.00
CA ARG A 174 -15.22 -24.78 -2.91
C ARG A 174 -15.77 -23.38 -2.67
N VAL A 175 -15.26 -22.70 -1.65
CA VAL A 175 -15.68 -21.35 -1.24
C VAL A 175 -14.49 -20.63 -0.62
N ARG A 176 -14.35 -19.34 -0.90
CA ARG A 176 -13.43 -18.48 -0.12
C ARG A 176 -14.09 -18.14 1.21
N LYS A 177 -13.62 -18.77 2.29
CA LYS A 177 -14.04 -18.47 3.67
C LYS A 177 -12.98 -17.58 4.32
N PHE A 178 -13.43 -16.55 5.03
CA PHE A 178 -12.60 -15.70 5.88
C PHE A 178 -13.18 -15.73 7.28
N ASP A 179 -12.35 -16.07 8.28
CA ASP A 179 -12.74 -15.88 9.68
C ASP A 179 -12.40 -14.44 10.08
N ARG A 180 -13.41 -13.71 10.56
CA ARG A 180 -13.26 -12.32 11.01
C ARG A 180 -12.79 -12.23 12.47
N LYS A 181 -12.79 -13.33 13.23
CA LYS A 181 -12.53 -13.35 14.68
C LYS A 181 -11.13 -13.86 15.07
N THR A 182 -10.55 -14.81 14.34
CA THR A 182 -9.19 -15.33 14.62
C THR A 182 -8.12 -14.43 14.00
N GLN A 183 -7.76 -13.32 14.66
CA GLN A 183 -6.81 -12.36 14.08
C GLN A 183 -5.75 -11.80 15.05
N ILE A 184 -5.47 -12.54 16.12
CA ILE A 184 -4.23 -12.43 16.89
C ILE A 184 -3.83 -13.88 17.18
N LYS A 185 -2.94 -14.46 16.37
CA LYS A 185 -2.19 -15.60 16.90
C LYS A 185 -1.29 -15.01 17.99
N PRO A 186 -1.29 -15.56 19.22
CA PRO A 186 -0.26 -15.17 20.17
C PRO A 186 1.09 -15.45 19.51
N ILE A 187 1.95 -14.44 19.52
CA ILE A 187 3.35 -14.58 19.13
C ILE A 187 3.94 -15.64 20.09
N PRO A 188 4.60 -16.69 19.60
CA PRO A 188 5.19 -17.72 20.45
C PRO A 188 6.24 -17.17 21.42
#